data_AF-A0A1H6EWY5-F1
#
_entry.id   AF-A0A1H6EWY5-F1
#
_cell.length_a   1.000
_cell.length_b   1.000
_cell.length_c   1.000
_cell.angle_alpha   90.00
_cell.angle_beta   90.00
_cell.angle_gamma   90.00
#
_symmetry.space_group_name_H-M   'P 1'
#
loop_
_entity.id
_entity.type
_entity.pdbx_description
1 polymer ?
#
loop_
_entity_poly.entity_id
_entity_poly.type
_entity_poly.pdbx_seq_one_letter_code
_entity_poly.pdbx_strand_id
1 'polypeptide(L)'
;MTEGSDRPAVSPLGDLYSPATGAEVRELEDRLSVKLPPSYREFLLFADGWGSDDDCCLLRVDKVGWLRDVDPSRAESWSAPKRENLWSVPDELYFVYGLEQDSIHYRGEYVSDTLLIGYWDDGVALLNPHVSTAEGEWEAWYLAPWLPGANRYRSFWDLAMDELKLRYAR
;
A
#
# COMPACT_ATOMS: atom_id res chain seq x y z
N MET A 1 1.41 36.00 31.53
CA MET A 1 2.24 34.86 31.11
C MET A 1 1.37 33.99 30.24
N THR A 2 1.72 33.93 28.97
CA THR A 2 1.00 33.28 27.87
C THR A 2 1.43 31.82 27.79
N GLU A 3 0.52 30.88 27.99
CA GLU A 3 0.66 29.52 27.49
C GLU A 3 -0.51 29.24 26.56
N GLY A 4 -0.26 29.50 25.27
CA GLY A 4 -1.07 28.97 24.19
C GLY A 4 -0.84 27.47 24.12
N SER A 5 -1.76 26.70 24.68
CA SER A 5 -1.85 25.26 24.46
C SER A 5 -2.39 25.05 23.04
N ASP A 6 -1.48 25.04 22.06
CA ASP A 6 -1.75 24.65 20.68
C ASP A 6 -1.95 23.12 20.66
N ARG A 7 -3.12 22.66 21.11
CA ARG A 7 -3.57 21.30 20.83
C ARG A 7 -4.00 21.29 19.37
N PRO A 8 -3.36 20.49 18.49
CA PRO A 8 -3.84 20.38 17.13
C PRO A 8 -5.27 19.84 17.21
N ALA A 9 -6.18 20.49 16.48
CA ALA A 9 -7.56 20.06 16.38
C ALA A 9 -7.57 18.61 15.90
N VAL A 10 -7.99 17.69 16.77
CA VAL A 10 -8.17 16.28 16.39
C VAL A 10 -9.26 16.26 15.34
N SER A 11 -8.87 15.95 14.10
CA SER A 11 -9.80 15.77 12.98
C SER A 11 -10.86 14.74 13.36
N PRO A 12 -12.12 14.86 12.89
CA PRO A 12 -13.18 13.87 13.15
C PRO A 12 -12.84 12.45 12.68
N LEU A 13 -11.82 12.32 11.83
CA LEU A 13 -11.21 11.10 11.30
C LEU A 13 -9.90 10.79 12.03
N GLY A 14 -9.88 10.95 13.36
CA GLY A 14 -8.69 10.99 14.22
C GLY A 14 -7.58 10.06 13.74
N ASP A 15 -6.41 10.67 13.51
CA ASP A 15 -5.12 10.10 13.05
C ASP A 15 -4.72 10.41 11.60
N LEU A 16 -5.49 11.16 10.82
CA LEU A 16 -5.03 11.68 9.52
C LEU A 16 -3.94 12.76 9.71
N TYR A 17 -2.84 12.65 8.96
CA TYR A 17 -1.87 13.73 8.84
C TYR A 17 -2.41 14.87 7.96
N SER A 18 -1.77 16.05 8.06
CA SER A 18 -2.06 17.16 7.15
C SER A 18 -1.88 16.72 5.70
N PRO A 19 -2.72 17.21 4.76
CA PRO A 19 -2.59 16.85 3.35
C PRO A 19 -1.20 17.16 2.79
N ALA A 20 -0.68 16.27 1.95
CA ALA A 20 0.52 16.56 1.18
C ALA A 20 0.22 17.64 0.13
N THR A 21 1.15 18.55 -0.07
CA THR A 21 1.05 19.52 -1.16
C THR A 21 1.26 18.83 -2.51
N GLY A 22 0.70 19.41 -3.56
CA GLY A 22 0.96 18.91 -4.92
C GLY A 22 2.44 18.97 -5.33
N ALA A 23 3.28 19.75 -4.63
CA ALA A 23 4.72 19.78 -4.84
C ALA A 23 5.41 18.56 -4.19
N GLU A 24 5.08 18.23 -2.94
CA GLU A 24 5.61 17.05 -2.24
C GLU A 24 5.23 15.75 -2.96
N VAL A 25 3.99 15.66 -3.45
CA VAL A 25 3.56 14.49 -4.24
C VAL A 25 4.31 14.39 -5.57
N ARG A 26 4.64 15.52 -6.23
CA ARG A 26 5.47 15.51 -7.43
C ARG A 26 6.92 15.12 -7.12
N GLU A 27 7.46 15.58 -6.00
CA GLU A 27 8.80 15.19 -5.56
C GLU A 27 8.88 13.69 -5.26
N LEU A 28 7.83 13.11 -4.68
CA LEU A 28 7.71 11.66 -4.51
C LEU A 28 7.71 10.92 -5.85
N GLU A 29 6.90 11.37 -6.81
CA GLU A 29 6.89 10.80 -8.18
C GLU A 29 8.24 10.89 -8.86
N ASP A 30 8.92 12.03 -8.75
CA ASP A 30 10.25 12.25 -9.32
C ASP A 30 11.30 11.35 -8.65
N ARG A 31 11.27 11.24 -7.31
CA ARG A 31 12.14 10.34 -6.53
C ARG A 31 11.97 8.88 -6.90
N LEU A 32 10.72 8.46 -7.16
CA LEU A 32 10.40 7.09 -7.56
C LEU A 32 10.52 6.87 -9.07
N SER A 33 10.64 7.93 -9.87
CA SER A 33 10.64 7.92 -11.34
C SER A 33 9.39 7.26 -11.95
N VAL A 34 8.23 7.48 -11.33
CA VAL A 34 6.94 6.91 -11.74
C VAL A 34 5.80 7.92 -11.50
N LYS A 35 4.68 7.74 -12.18
CA LYS A 35 3.43 8.41 -11.81
C LYS A 35 2.64 7.54 -10.85
N LEU A 36 2.22 8.11 -9.73
CA LEU A 36 1.46 7.38 -8.73
C LEU A 36 0.06 7.06 -9.27
N PRO A 37 -0.56 5.94 -8.85
CA PRO A 37 -1.91 5.62 -9.25
C PRO A 37 -2.88 6.70 -8.74
N PRO A 38 -3.90 7.09 -9.55
CA PRO A 38 -4.75 8.25 -9.27
C PRO A 38 -5.35 8.24 -7.86
N SER A 39 -5.91 7.11 -7.41
CA SER A 39 -6.58 7.00 -6.11
C SER A 39 -5.61 7.20 -4.93
N TYR A 40 -4.38 6.68 -5.02
CA TYR A 40 -3.37 6.91 -4.00
C TYR A 40 -2.85 8.35 -4.01
N ARG A 41 -2.69 8.93 -5.20
CA ARG A 41 -2.32 10.34 -5.36
C ARG A 41 -3.37 11.27 -4.74
N GLU A 42 -4.65 11.02 -5.00
CA GLU A 42 -5.76 11.77 -4.43
C GLU A 42 -5.81 11.63 -2.91
N PHE A 43 -5.55 10.43 -2.39
CA PHE A 43 -5.43 10.21 -0.95
C PHE A 43 -4.33 11.06 -0.33
N LEU A 44 -3.11 11.07 -0.89
CA LEU A 44 -2.01 11.89 -0.36
C LEU A 44 -2.34 13.39 -0.36
N LEU A 45 -3.06 13.88 -1.38
CA LEU A 45 -3.54 15.27 -1.46
C LEU A 45 -4.69 15.58 -0.50
N PHE A 46 -5.31 14.56 0.09
CA PHE A 46 -6.34 14.68 1.12
C PHE A 46 -5.74 14.50 2.53
N ALA A 47 -4.80 13.57 2.71
CA ALA A 47 -4.07 13.29 3.94
C ALA A 47 -2.71 12.65 3.60
N ASP A 48 -1.61 13.21 4.10
CA ASP A 48 -0.27 12.63 3.96
C ASP A 48 -0.10 11.38 4.84
N GLY A 49 -0.88 10.32 4.58
CA GLY A 49 -0.92 9.16 5.45
C GLY A 49 -1.81 9.33 6.69
N TRP A 50 -1.81 8.32 7.54
CA TRP A 50 -2.58 8.29 8.78
C TRP A 50 -2.02 7.26 9.75
N GLY A 51 -2.40 7.39 11.03
CA GLY A 51 -1.98 6.51 12.11
C GLY A 51 -0.63 6.94 12.69
N SER A 52 -0.49 6.79 14.01
CA SER A 52 0.78 6.98 14.72
C SER A 52 1.15 5.67 15.42
N ASP A 53 1.89 4.81 14.75
CA ASP A 53 2.53 3.59 15.30
C ASP A 53 1.63 2.54 15.99
N ASP A 54 0.32 2.75 16.10
CA ASP A 54 -0.67 1.74 16.45
C ASP A 54 -1.01 0.89 15.20
N ASP A 55 -1.43 -0.36 15.44
CA ASP A 55 -1.61 -1.52 14.54
C ASP A 55 -1.82 -1.26 13.02
N CYS A 56 -2.45 -0.17 12.59
CA CYS A 56 -2.68 0.17 11.18
C CYS A 56 -2.27 1.61 10.83
N CYS A 57 -1.40 1.80 9.82
CA CYS A 57 -0.98 3.11 9.32
C CYS A 57 -0.78 3.15 7.78
N LEU A 58 -0.93 4.33 7.17
CA LEU A 58 -0.35 4.62 5.85
C LEU A 58 0.78 5.63 6.00
N LEU A 59 1.86 5.37 5.26
CA LEU A 59 3.08 6.15 5.28
C LEU A 59 2.90 7.51 4.63
N ARG A 60 3.61 8.48 5.21
CA ARG A 60 3.84 9.80 4.66
C ARG A 60 4.70 9.75 3.40
N VAL A 61 4.56 10.74 2.53
CA VAL A 61 5.29 10.86 1.25
C VAL A 61 6.82 10.78 1.40
N ASP A 62 7.39 11.18 2.54
CA ASP A 62 8.82 11.10 2.82
C ASP A 62 9.30 9.70 3.24
N LYS A 63 8.37 8.82 3.65
CA LYS A 63 8.65 7.43 4.07
C LYS A 63 8.30 6.38 3.03
N VAL A 64 7.45 6.72 2.07
CA VAL A 64 7.07 5.84 0.96
C VAL A 64 8.29 5.50 0.10
N GLY A 65 8.45 4.23 -0.27
CA GLY A 65 9.58 3.76 -1.07
C GLY A 65 9.38 2.34 -1.60
N TRP A 66 10.24 1.92 -2.53
CA TRP A 66 10.21 0.56 -3.06
C TRP A 66 10.53 -0.44 -1.94
N LEU A 67 9.80 -1.56 -1.89
CA LEU A 67 9.93 -2.54 -0.81
C LEU A 67 11.37 -3.08 -0.72
N ARG A 68 12.03 -3.35 -1.86
CA ARG A 68 13.43 -3.77 -1.90
C ARG A 68 14.42 -2.78 -1.27
N ASP A 69 14.07 -1.50 -1.20
CA ASP A 69 14.93 -0.44 -0.68
C ASP A 69 14.61 -0.15 0.80
N VAL A 70 13.33 -0.23 1.18
CA VAL A 70 12.84 0.09 2.54
C VAL A 70 12.90 -1.11 3.49
N ASP A 71 12.53 -2.31 3.02
CA ASP A 71 12.58 -3.56 3.78
C ASP A 71 13.08 -4.71 2.88
N PRO A 72 14.39 -4.78 2.61
CA PRO A 72 14.98 -5.81 1.74
C PRO A 72 14.75 -7.23 2.26
N SER A 73 14.72 -7.42 3.59
CA SER A 73 14.51 -8.73 4.21
C SER A 73 13.11 -9.26 3.89
N ARG A 74 12.09 -8.39 3.99
CA ARG A 74 10.72 -8.74 3.62
C ARG A 74 10.60 -8.94 2.11
N ALA A 75 11.20 -8.06 1.30
CA ALA A 75 11.22 -8.22 -0.15
C ALA A 75 11.77 -9.60 -0.55
N GLU A 76 12.91 -10.02 0.02
CA GLU A 76 13.53 -11.32 -0.25
C GLU A 76 12.70 -12.49 0.23
N SER A 77 12.12 -12.40 1.43
CA SER A 77 11.35 -13.50 2.03
C SER A 77 10.05 -13.81 1.28
N TRP A 78 9.40 -12.77 0.77
CA TRP A 78 8.15 -12.89 0.01
C TRP A 78 8.38 -13.03 -1.50
N SER A 79 9.58 -12.73 -1.99
CA SER A 79 9.92 -13.06 -3.36
C SER A 79 9.96 -14.59 -3.51
N ALA A 80 9.20 -15.13 -4.46
CA ALA A 80 9.13 -16.57 -4.70
C ALA A 80 10.54 -17.18 -4.85
N PRO A 81 10.80 -18.40 -4.34
CA PRO A 81 12.13 -18.99 -4.40
C PRO A 81 12.62 -19.10 -5.84
N LYS A 82 13.84 -18.60 -6.10
CA LYS A 82 14.52 -18.61 -7.42
C LYS A 82 14.78 -20.01 -8.00
N ARG A 83 14.40 -21.08 -7.31
CA ARG A 83 14.66 -22.46 -7.73
C ARG A 83 13.38 -23.28 -7.57
N GLU A 84 12.87 -23.72 -8.73
CA GLU A 84 11.82 -24.74 -8.98
C GLU A 84 10.38 -24.29 -9.28
N ASN A 85 10.03 -23.00 -9.23
CA ASN A 85 8.81 -22.47 -9.87
C ASN A 85 9.18 -21.69 -11.15
N LEU A 86 9.40 -22.41 -12.26
CA LEU A 86 9.76 -21.85 -13.56
C LEU A 86 8.61 -21.10 -14.27
N TRP A 87 7.40 -21.10 -13.71
CA TRP A 87 6.24 -20.48 -14.32
C TRP A 87 5.62 -19.47 -13.35
N SER A 88 5.61 -18.21 -13.76
CA SER A 88 4.82 -17.15 -13.12
C SER A 88 3.37 -17.60 -12.99
N VAL A 89 2.65 -17.22 -11.93
CA VAL A 89 1.24 -17.62 -11.78
C VAL A 89 0.45 -17.23 -13.04
N PRO A 90 -0.22 -18.18 -13.74
CA PRO A 90 -0.96 -17.90 -14.96
C PRO A 90 -2.03 -16.82 -14.77
N ASP A 91 -2.29 -16.05 -15.81
CA ASP A 91 -3.29 -14.96 -15.81
C ASP A 91 -4.67 -15.42 -15.31
N GLU A 92 -5.08 -16.65 -15.65
CA GLU A 92 -6.39 -17.20 -15.24
C GLU A 92 -6.53 -17.39 -13.72
N LEU A 93 -5.41 -17.60 -13.02
CA LEU A 93 -5.36 -17.71 -11.56
C LEU A 93 -5.01 -16.36 -10.91
N TYR A 94 -4.21 -15.56 -11.61
CA TYR A 94 -3.72 -14.29 -11.10
C TYR A 94 -4.80 -13.21 -11.09
N PHE A 95 -5.54 -13.02 -12.18
CA PHE A 95 -6.50 -11.91 -12.31
C PHE A 95 -7.89 -12.18 -11.68
N VAL A 96 -7.95 -13.10 -10.71
CA VAL A 96 -9.14 -13.34 -9.89
C VAL A 96 -9.08 -12.45 -8.65
N TYR A 97 -10.07 -11.55 -8.52
CA TYR A 97 -10.17 -10.57 -7.44
C TYR A 97 -11.45 -10.77 -6.62
N GLY A 98 -11.49 -10.22 -5.41
CA GLY A 98 -12.65 -10.30 -4.53
C GLY A 98 -12.72 -11.64 -3.79
N LEU A 99 -13.93 -12.11 -3.49
CA LEU A 99 -14.15 -13.28 -2.62
C LEU A 99 -13.66 -14.61 -3.20
N GLU A 100 -13.51 -14.70 -4.52
CA GLU A 100 -13.05 -15.93 -5.21
C GLU A 100 -11.53 -15.99 -5.35
N GLN A 101 -10.83 -14.93 -4.96
CA GLN A 101 -9.37 -14.89 -4.99
C GLN A 101 -8.77 -15.89 -4.00
N ASP A 102 -7.78 -16.65 -4.46
CA ASP A 102 -6.86 -17.35 -3.58
C ASP A 102 -5.55 -16.55 -3.45
N SER A 103 -5.19 -16.18 -2.21
CA SER A 103 -4.00 -15.36 -1.94
C SER A 103 -2.69 -16.07 -2.31
N ILE A 104 -2.68 -17.40 -2.43
CA ILE A 104 -1.50 -18.15 -2.89
C ILE A 104 -1.12 -17.82 -4.34
N HIS A 105 -2.05 -17.28 -5.13
CA HIS A 105 -1.87 -17.01 -6.56
C HIS A 105 -1.23 -15.65 -6.87
N TYR A 106 -0.35 -15.16 -5.98
CA TYR A 106 0.43 -13.94 -6.23
C TYR A 106 1.75 -14.22 -6.97
N ARG A 107 2.28 -13.21 -7.65
CA ARG A 107 3.54 -13.28 -8.41
C ARG A 107 4.69 -12.77 -7.57
N GLY A 108 5.39 -13.68 -6.89
CA GLY A 108 6.50 -13.33 -6.01
C GLY A 108 7.60 -12.50 -6.68
N GLU A 109 7.79 -12.64 -7.99
CA GLU A 109 8.74 -11.84 -8.77
C GLU A 109 8.42 -10.34 -8.80
N TYR A 110 7.18 -9.93 -8.50
CA TYR A 110 6.79 -8.52 -8.44
C TYR A 110 7.07 -7.88 -7.08
N VAL A 111 7.22 -8.68 -6.02
CA VAL A 111 7.29 -8.22 -4.62
C VAL A 111 8.36 -7.15 -4.42
N SER A 112 9.57 -7.38 -4.94
CA SER A 112 10.70 -6.45 -4.79
C SER A 112 10.44 -5.08 -5.41
N ASP A 113 9.57 -5.01 -6.42
CA ASP A 113 9.26 -3.80 -7.17
C ASP A 113 7.95 -3.14 -6.71
N THR A 114 7.33 -3.66 -5.65
CA THR A 114 6.14 -3.03 -5.06
C THR A 114 6.52 -1.80 -4.25
N LEU A 115 5.64 -0.80 -4.24
CA LEU A 115 5.77 0.41 -3.44
C LEU A 115 5.15 0.17 -2.06
N LEU A 116 5.93 0.30 -1.00
CA LEU A 116 5.44 0.23 0.37
C LEU A 116 4.75 1.53 0.76
N ILE A 117 3.47 1.42 1.10
CA ILE A 117 2.61 2.57 1.41
C ILE A 117 2.02 2.54 2.82
N GLY A 118 2.18 1.46 3.57
CA GLY A 118 1.61 1.32 4.92
C GLY A 118 1.84 -0.02 5.56
N TYR A 119 1.44 -0.10 6.83
CA TYR A 119 1.44 -1.31 7.64
C TYR A 119 0.04 -1.54 8.21
N TRP A 120 -0.41 -2.78 8.23
CA TRP A 120 -1.65 -3.19 8.88
C TRP A 120 -1.37 -4.46 9.67
N ASP A 121 -1.55 -4.40 10.98
CA ASP A 121 -1.06 -5.39 11.95
C ASP A 121 0.43 -5.74 11.66
N ASP A 122 0.81 -7.03 11.57
CA ASP A 122 2.17 -7.42 11.14
C ASP A 122 2.36 -7.43 9.60
N GLY A 123 1.32 -7.06 8.85
CA GLY A 123 1.31 -7.01 7.39
C GLY A 123 1.74 -5.68 6.80
N VAL A 124 1.78 -5.63 5.46
CA VAL A 124 2.15 -4.45 4.67
C VAL A 124 1.16 -4.18 3.55
N ALA A 125 0.86 -2.90 3.38
CA ALA A 125 0.10 -2.35 2.27
C ALA A 125 1.07 -1.96 1.15
N LEU A 126 0.87 -2.51 -0.05
CA LEU A 126 1.78 -2.36 -1.18
C LEU A 126 1.04 -1.94 -2.44
N LEU A 127 1.71 -1.22 -3.35
CA LEU A 127 1.22 -0.94 -4.71
C LEU A 127 2.13 -1.60 -5.74
N ASN A 128 1.55 -2.35 -6.66
CA ASN A 128 2.24 -3.13 -7.67
C ASN A 128 2.22 -2.42 -9.04
N PRO A 129 3.34 -1.83 -9.50
CA PRO A 129 3.39 -1.14 -10.80
C PRO A 129 3.35 -2.07 -12.01
N HIS A 130 3.57 -3.38 -11.84
CA HIS A 130 3.58 -4.36 -12.94
C HIS A 130 2.18 -4.66 -13.48
N VAL A 131 1.15 -4.33 -12.70
CA VAL A 131 -0.25 -4.56 -13.07
C VAL A 131 -1.00 -3.25 -12.88
N SER A 132 -1.41 -2.65 -14.00
CA SER A 132 -2.15 -1.39 -14.01
C SER A 132 -3.41 -1.46 -14.87
N THR A 133 -4.45 -0.74 -14.48
CA THR A 133 -5.65 -0.56 -15.30
C THR A 133 -5.43 0.46 -16.43
N ALA A 134 -6.39 0.58 -17.34
CA ALA A 134 -6.34 1.58 -18.41
C ALA A 134 -6.39 3.03 -17.88
N GLU A 135 -6.96 3.22 -16.70
CA GLU A 135 -7.06 4.49 -15.98
C GLU A 135 -5.77 4.84 -15.22
N GLY A 136 -4.80 3.93 -15.18
CA GLY A 136 -3.52 4.12 -14.49
C GLY A 136 -3.54 3.74 -13.00
N GLU A 137 -4.62 3.12 -12.51
CA GLU A 137 -4.61 2.51 -11.18
C GLU A 137 -3.65 1.33 -11.15
N TRP A 138 -2.89 1.21 -10.07
CA TRP A 138 -2.03 0.06 -9.84
C TRP A 138 -2.76 -0.92 -8.95
N GLU A 139 -2.51 -2.19 -9.19
CA GLU A 139 -2.96 -3.24 -8.29
C GLU A 139 -2.38 -3.00 -6.89
N ALA A 140 -3.20 -3.12 -5.87
CA ALA A 140 -2.80 -2.94 -4.48
C ALA A 140 -2.82 -4.28 -3.75
N TRP A 141 -1.84 -4.53 -2.89
CA TRP A 141 -1.67 -5.79 -2.19
C TRP A 141 -1.67 -5.58 -0.68
N TYR A 142 -2.25 -6.55 0.01
CA TYR A 142 -1.99 -6.79 1.42
C TYR A 142 -1.21 -8.11 1.57
N LEU A 143 0.02 -8.01 2.09
CA LEU A 143 0.86 -9.15 2.44
C LEU A 143 1.00 -9.23 3.95
N ALA A 144 0.71 -10.40 4.53
CA ALA A 144 0.84 -10.61 5.96
C ALA A 144 1.33 -12.03 6.27
N PRO A 145 2.12 -12.24 7.36
CA PRO A 145 2.70 -13.54 7.70
C PRO A 145 1.69 -14.69 7.89
N TRP A 146 0.43 -14.40 8.20
CA TRP A 146 -0.64 -15.40 8.34
C TRP A 146 -1.39 -15.69 7.04
N LEU A 147 -1.10 -14.97 5.95
CA LEU A 147 -1.62 -15.28 4.62
C LEU A 147 -0.63 -16.19 3.88
N PRO A 148 -1.11 -17.18 3.10
CA PRO A 148 -0.23 -17.99 2.25
C PRO A 148 0.37 -17.18 1.08
N GLY A 149 -0.14 -15.97 0.82
CA GLY A 149 0.39 -15.05 -0.18
C GLY A 149 -0.23 -13.65 -0.05
N ALA A 150 -0.60 -13.04 -1.18
CA ALA A 150 -1.12 -11.67 -1.22
C ALA A 150 -2.64 -11.62 -1.46
N ASN A 151 -3.36 -10.86 -0.63
CA ASN A 151 -4.69 -10.38 -1.01
C ASN A 151 -4.52 -9.19 -1.95
N ARG A 152 -5.01 -9.31 -3.18
CA ARG A 152 -4.86 -8.29 -4.23
C ARG A 152 -6.18 -7.59 -4.52
N TYR A 153 -6.05 -6.32 -4.89
CA TYR A 153 -7.12 -5.38 -5.13
C TYR A 153 -6.81 -4.60 -6.41
N ARG A 154 -7.83 -4.18 -7.15
CA ARG A 154 -7.63 -3.51 -8.46
C ARG A 154 -7.06 -2.10 -8.33
N SER A 155 -7.11 -1.52 -7.15
CA SER A 155 -6.66 -0.15 -6.86
C SER A 155 -6.32 0.01 -5.37
N PHE A 156 -5.61 1.08 -5.04
CA PHE A 156 -5.44 1.52 -3.65
C PHE A 156 -6.79 1.76 -2.97
N TRP A 157 -7.74 2.38 -3.69
CA TRP A 157 -9.07 2.65 -3.17
C TRP A 157 -9.81 1.39 -2.70
N ASP A 158 -9.80 0.33 -3.52
CA ASP A 158 -10.47 -0.93 -3.18
C ASP A 158 -9.88 -1.55 -1.91
N LEU A 159 -8.55 -1.51 -1.78
CA LEU A 159 -7.83 -1.99 -0.60
C LEU A 159 -8.18 -1.17 0.65
N ALA A 160 -8.12 0.16 0.55
CA ALA A 160 -8.45 1.06 1.66
C ALA A 160 -9.90 0.93 2.11
N MET A 161 -10.84 0.74 1.18
CA MET A 161 -12.26 0.52 1.50
C MET A 161 -12.51 -0.82 2.16
N ASP A 162 -11.76 -1.86 1.80
CA ASP A 162 -11.87 -3.18 2.44
C ASP A 162 -11.40 -3.11 3.90
N GLU A 163 -10.26 -2.46 4.15
CA GLU A 163 -9.74 -2.22 5.50
C GLU A 163 -10.72 -1.40 6.37
N LEU A 164 -11.30 -0.33 5.82
CA LEU A 164 -12.32 0.45 6.54
C LEU A 164 -13.56 -0.39 6.89
N LYS A 165 -14.02 -1.25 5.97
CA LYS A 165 -15.15 -2.16 6.25
C LYS A 165 -14.81 -3.11 7.39
N LEU A 166 -13.61 -3.68 7.41
CA LEU A 166 -13.18 -4.57 8.49
C LEU A 166 -13.10 -3.85 9.83
N ARG A 167 -12.55 -2.63 9.85
CA ARG A 167 -12.39 -1.83 11.08
C ARG A 167 -13.72 -1.31 11.66
N TYR A 168 -14.71 -1.05 10.82
CA TYR A 168 -16.00 -0.45 11.22
C TYR A 168 -17.21 -1.38 11.06
N ALA A 169 -17.02 -2.65 10.69
CA ALA A 169 -18.03 -3.69 10.83
C ALA A 169 -18.26 -4.00 12.32
N ARG A 170 -18.99 -3.11 12.99
CA ARG A 170 -19.57 -3.33 14.33
C ARG A 170 -21.09 -3.22 14.26
#